data_AF-A0A1U7HSI7-F1
#
_entry.id   AF-A0A1U7HSI7-F1
#
_cell.length_a   1.000
_cell.length_b   1.000
_cell.length_c   1.000
_cell.angle_alpha   90.00
_cell.angle_beta   90.00
_cell.angle_gamma   90.00
#
_symmetry.space_group_name_H-M   'P 1'
#
loop_
_entity.id
_entity.type
_entity.pdbx_description
1 polymer ?
#
loop_
_entity_poly.entity_id
_entity_poly.type
_entity_poly.pdbx_seq_one_letter_code
_entity_poly.pdbx_strand_id
1 'polypeptide(L)'
;MINQHLQAAIAELQKFIDNRPDAREVRKALAVKLVYQGYKYEEIQTILDVSVGSITSWKQAYKEYGISGLRLNHKGRKSYLSDEQFQEVLSWLQTKDTWELGELEYKLAFEYDVIYESKRSYYDLFDAAGISWKKTTSLNPKADKEAVAAKKNRLKHCWQATQKK
;
A
#
# COMPACT_ATOMS: atom_id res chain seq x y z
N MET A 1 33.55 -19.72 21.92
CA MET A 1 32.49 -18.67 21.85
C MET A 1 31.95 -18.42 20.44
N ILE A 2 32.71 -18.65 19.35
CA ILE A 2 32.27 -18.37 17.96
C ILE A 2 30.96 -19.10 17.59
N ASN A 3 30.79 -20.35 18.03
CA ASN A 3 29.57 -21.12 17.71
C ASN A 3 28.30 -20.56 18.34
N GLN A 4 28.38 -19.91 19.50
CA GLN A 4 27.18 -19.48 20.22
C GLN A 4 26.53 -18.26 19.55
N HIS A 5 27.35 -17.33 19.03
CA HIS A 5 26.86 -16.18 18.28
C HIS A 5 26.24 -16.60 16.93
N LEU A 6 26.84 -17.58 16.23
CA LEU A 6 26.29 -18.10 14.98
C LEU A 6 24.94 -18.78 15.20
N GLN A 7 24.81 -19.60 16.25
CA GLN A 7 23.55 -20.24 16.59
C GLN A 7 22.47 -19.22 16.96
N ALA A 8 22.82 -18.15 17.67
CA ALA A 8 21.89 -17.05 17.97
C ALA A 8 21.40 -16.35 16.71
N ALA A 9 22.30 -16.02 15.77
CA ALA A 9 21.94 -15.41 14.48
C ALA A 9 21.04 -16.32 13.63
N ILE A 10 21.33 -17.62 13.58
CA ILE A 10 20.50 -18.60 12.86
C ILE A 10 19.09 -18.66 13.47
N ALA A 11 18.99 -18.66 14.80
CA ALA A 11 17.70 -18.66 15.49
C ALA A 11 16.91 -17.37 15.26
N GLU A 12 17.58 -16.21 15.22
CA GLU A 12 16.96 -14.92 14.90
C GLU A 12 16.41 -14.89 13.47
N LEU A 13 17.22 -15.33 12.50
CA LEU A 13 16.82 -15.43 11.10
C LEU A 13 15.66 -16.42 10.91
N GLN A 14 15.67 -17.54 11.64
CA GLN A 14 14.56 -18.50 11.61
C GLN A 14 13.26 -17.87 12.12
N LYS A 15 13.29 -17.18 13.27
CA LYS A 15 12.11 -16.47 13.80
C LYS A 15 11.59 -15.43 12.81
N PHE A 16 12.48 -14.71 12.13
CA PHE A 16 12.09 -13.75 11.12
C PHE A 16 11.41 -14.40 9.91
N ILE A 17 11.90 -15.56 9.45
CA ILE A 17 11.28 -16.36 8.38
C ILE A 17 9.92 -16.91 8.81
N ASP A 18 9.79 -17.40 10.04
CA ASP A 18 8.56 -18.00 10.58
C ASP A 18 7.43 -16.97 10.71
N ASN A 19 7.76 -15.70 10.93
CA ASN A 19 6.80 -14.59 10.91
C ASN A 19 6.24 -14.29 9.50
N ARG A 20 6.69 -15.01 8.46
CA ARG A 20 6.22 -14.92 7.06
C ARG A 20 6.09 -13.47 6.53
N PRO A 21 7.17 -12.66 6.57
CA PRO A 21 7.19 -11.35 5.92
C PRO A 21 7.13 -11.46 4.39
N ASP A 22 7.28 -10.33 3.69
CA ASP A 22 7.34 -10.30 2.21
C ASP A 22 8.31 -11.38 1.67
N ALA A 23 7.92 -12.05 0.59
CA ALA A 23 8.68 -13.17 0.02
C ALA A 23 10.14 -12.80 -0.32
N ARG A 24 10.41 -11.53 -0.63
CA ARG A 24 11.76 -11.03 -0.89
C ARG A 24 12.58 -10.94 0.39
N GLU A 25 11.99 -10.52 1.50
CA GLU A 25 12.65 -10.47 2.81
C GLU A 25 12.97 -11.87 3.32
N VAL A 26 12.01 -12.82 3.15
CA VAL A 26 12.23 -14.23 3.47
C VAL A 26 13.39 -14.80 2.67
N ARG A 27 13.45 -14.54 1.35
CA ARG A 27 14.54 -15.02 0.49
C ARG A 27 15.91 -14.51 0.94
N LYS A 28 15.99 -13.22 1.30
CA LYS A 28 17.24 -12.62 1.84
C LYS A 28 17.66 -13.28 3.15
N ALA A 29 16.72 -13.43 4.09
CA ALA A 29 16.99 -14.04 5.38
C ALA A 29 17.42 -15.51 5.25
N LEU A 30 16.79 -16.26 4.35
CA LEU A 30 17.13 -17.65 4.07
C LEU A 30 18.55 -17.77 3.49
N ALA A 31 18.93 -16.89 2.56
CA ALA A 31 20.29 -16.86 2.02
C ALA A 31 21.34 -16.63 3.13
N VAL A 32 21.12 -15.64 4.01
CA VAL A 32 22.04 -15.34 5.12
C VAL A 32 22.09 -16.51 6.13
N LYS A 33 20.95 -17.13 6.41
CA LYS A 33 20.87 -18.31 7.27
C LYS A 33 21.72 -19.46 6.73
N LEU A 34 21.62 -19.76 5.43
CA LEU A 34 22.41 -20.81 4.78
C LEU A 34 23.91 -20.50 4.84
N VAL A 35 24.31 -19.23 4.68
CA VAL A 35 25.72 -18.84 4.86
C VAL A 35 26.23 -19.15 6.27
N TYR A 36 25.45 -18.86 7.31
CA TYR A 36 25.84 -19.17 8.70
C TYR A 36 25.77 -20.65 9.04
N GLN A 37 25.00 -21.43 8.31
CA GLN A 37 24.99 -22.89 8.39
C GLN A 37 26.18 -23.54 7.66
N GLY A 38 27.02 -22.74 6.98
CA GLY A 38 28.27 -23.21 6.36
C GLY A 38 28.13 -23.60 4.89
N TYR A 39 26.99 -23.35 4.24
CA TYR A 39 26.84 -23.58 2.82
C TYR A 39 27.74 -22.65 2.01
N LYS A 40 28.27 -23.15 0.89
CA LYS A 40 29.05 -22.35 -0.05
C LYS A 40 28.14 -21.42 -0.84
N TYR A 41 28.66 -20.28 -1.28
CA TYR A 41 27.87 -19.32 -2.05
C TYR A 41 27.32 -19.89 -3.35
N GLU A 42 28.06 -20.79 -4.01
CA GLU A 42 27.63 -21.48 -5.24
C GLU A 42 26.40 -22.37 -4.98
N GLU A 43 26.39 -23.11 -3.87
CA GLU A 43 25.26 -23.95 -3.47
C GLU A 43 24.02 -23.08 -3.18
N ILE A 44 24.20 -21.98 -2.46
CA ILE A 44 23.11 -21.06 -2.13
C ILE A 44 22.56 -20.38 -3.38
N GLN A 45 23.43 -20.00 -4.32
CA GLN A 45 23.02 -19.47 -5.63
C GLN A 45 22.13 -20.46 -6.37
N THR A 46 22.51 -21.74 -6.42
CA THR A 46 21.69 -22.77 -7.07
C THR A 46 20.38 -23.04 -6.32
N ILE A 47 20.39 -23.05 -4.98
CA ILE A 47 19.20 -23.32 -4.16
C ILE A 47 18.17 -22.20 -4.26
N LEU A 48 18.61 -20.94 -4.27
CA LEU A 48 17.71 -19.77 -4.21
C LEU A 48 17.53 -19.04 -5.54
N ASP A 49 18.27 -19.43 -6.58
CA ASP A 49 18.34 -18.79 -7.89
C ASP A 49 18.66 -17.29 -7.80
N VAL A 50 19.79 -16.98 -7.16
CA VAL A 50 20.25 -15.60 -6.89
C VAL A 50 21.74 -15.44 -7.19
N SER A 51 22.18 -14.22 -7.49
CA SER A 51 23.61 -13.97 -7.71
C SER A 51 24.43 -14.02 -6.41
N VAL A 52 25.69 -14.43 -6.50
CA VAL A 52 26.66 -14.36 -5.38
C VAL A 52 26.78 -12.93 -4.81
N GLY A 53 26.71 -11.93 -5.68
CA GLY A 53 26.72 -10.52 -5.28
C GLY A 53 25.54 -10.16 -4.37
N SER A 54 24.35 -10.68 -4.68
CA SER A 54 23.16 -10.51 -3.84
C SER A 54 23.35 -11.14 -2.47
N ILE A 55 23.84 -12.38 -2.40
CA ILE A 55 24.08 -13.08 -1.12
C ILE A 55 25.10 -12.30 -0.29
N THR A 56 26.17 -11.83 -0.91
CA THR A 56 27.23 -11.03 -0.25
C THR A 56 26.66 -9.72 0.31
N SER A 57 25.88 -9.01 -0.50
CA SER A 57 25.21 -7.77 -0.08
C SER A 57 24.27 -8.00 1.10
N TRP A 58 23.44 -9.04 1.07
CA TRP A 58 22.50 -9.33 2.16
C TRP A 58 23.20 -9.75 3.44
N LYS A 59 24.27 -10.54 3.34
CA LYS A 59 25.12 -10.89 4.49
C LYS A 59 25.73 -9.65 5.12
N GLN A 60 26.24 -8.72 4.30
CA GLN A 60 26.82 -7.48 4.78
C GLN A 60 25.76 -6.58 5.45
N ALA A 61 24.60 -6.42 4.82
CA ALA A 61 23.48 -5.67 5.39
C ALA A 61 22.99 -6.24 6.73
N TYR A 62 22.94 -7.57 6.86
CA TYR A 62 22.61 -8.22 8.13
C TYR A 62 23.70 -8.02 9.20
N LYS A 63 24.99 -8.04 8.83
CA LYS A 63 26.08 -7.74 9.77
C LYS A 63 26.04 -6.31 10.30
N GLU A 64 25.68 -5.36 9.45
CA GLU A 64 25.66 -3.93 9.81
C GLU A 64 24.38 -3.52 10.55
N TYR A 65 23.22 -4.03 10.13
CA TYR A 65 21.91 -3.55 10.58
C TYR A 65 21.00 -4.65 11.16
N GLY A 66 21.48 -5.89 11.28
CA GLY A 66 20.68 -7.04 11.72
C GLY A 66 19.49 -7.30 10.80
N ILE A 67 18.36 -7.70 11.37
CA ILE A 67 17.11 -7.95 10.64
C ILE A 67 16.62 -6.72 9.87
N SER A 68 16.89 -5.51 10.36
CA SER A 68 16.46 -4.28 9.66
C SER A 68 17.14 -4.11 8.30
N GLY A 69 18.38 -4.62 8.12
CA GLY A 69 19.09 -4.60 6.84
C GLY A 69 18.52 -5.56 5.79
N LEU A 70 17.69 -6.52 6.21
CA LEU A 70 17.03 -7.46 5.32
C LEU A 70 15.66 -6.95 4.85
N ARG A 71 15.08 -5.99 5.57
CA ARG A 71 13.78 -5.41 5.23
C ARG A 71 13.83 -4.61 3.93
N LEU A 72 12.68 -4.48 3.30
CA LEU A 72 12.51 -3.65 2.11
C LEU A 72 12.44 -2.17 2.53
N ASN A 73 13.45 -1.41 2.15
CA ASN A 73 13.48 0.05 2.34
C ASN A 73 12.79 0.81 1.20
N HIS A 74 11.98 0.14 0.37
CA HIS A 74 11.28 0.81 -0.72
C HIS A 74 10.15 1.66 -0.14
N LYS A 75 10.46 2.93 0.12
CA LYS A 75 9.47 3.97 0.30
C LYS A 75 9.08 4.41 -1.12
N GLY A 76 7.79 4.37 -1.43
CA GLY A 76 7.28 4.85 -2.71
C GLY A 76 7.64 6.32 -2.95
N ARG A 77 7.16 6.89 -4.06
CA ARG A 77 7.33 8.32 -4.32
C ARG A 77 6.82 9.11 -3.12
N LYS A 78 7.61 10.07 -2.62
CA LYS A 78 7.17 10.99 -1.57
C LYS A 78 5.87 11.64 -2.03
N SER A 79 4.84 11.60 -1.18
CA SER A 79 3.60 12.34 -1.41
C SER A 79 3.90 13.84 -1.48
N TYR A 80 3.09 14.58 -2.23
CA TYR A 80 3.20 16.04 -2.30
C TYR A 80 2.74 16.69 -0.98
N LEU A 81 1.82 16.05 -0.27
CA LEU A 81 1.37 16.44 1.07
C LEU A 81 2.14 15.66 2.14
N SER A 82 2.45 16.31 3.25
CA SER A 82 2.91 15.62 4.46
C SER A 82 1.77 14.79 5.08
N ASP A 83 2.11 13.86 5.97
CA ASP A 83 1.10 13.03 6.65
C ASP A 83 0.12 13.91 7.46
N GLU A 84 0.60 14.98 8.07
CA GLU A 84 -0.22 15.95 8.82
C GLU A 84 -1.18 16.71 7.90
N GLN A 85 -0.66 17.29 6.81
CA GLN A 85 -1.44 18.02 5.81
C GLN A 85 -2.51 17.12 5.17
N PHE A 86 -2.16 15.86 4.91
CA PHE A 86 -3.09 14.89 4.37
C PHE A 86 -4.26 14.65 5.33
N GLN A 87 -4.01 14.48 6.63
CA GLN A 87 -5.07 14.29 7.63
C GLN A 87 -5.95 15.54 7.79
N GLU A 88 -5.36 16.74 7.71
CA GLU A 88 -6.12 18.01 7.73
C GLU A 88 -7.06 18.12 6.52
N VAL A 89 -6.57 17.80 5.32
CA VAL A 89 -7.37 17.80 4.09
C VAL A 89 -8.49 16.79 4.18
N LEU A 90 -8.23 15.57 4.66
CA LEU A 90 -9.27 14.55 4.84
C LEU A 90 -10.34 14.99 5.84
N SER A 91 -9.93 15.55 6.98
CA SER A 91 -10.85 16.04 8.01
C SER A 91 -11.72 17.17 7.48
N TRP A 92 -11.12 18.09 6.70
CA TRP A 92 -11.86 19.16 6.03
C TRP A 92 -12.85 18.63 4.98
N LEU A 93 -12.44 17.66 4.16
CA LEU A 93 -13.33 17.06 3.16
C LEU A 93 -14.56 16.39 3.80
N GLN A 94 -14.43 15.82 5.00
CA GLN A 94 -15.55 15.21 5.72
C GLN A 94 -16.57 16.21 6.30
N THR A 95 -16.29 17.52 6.26
CA THR A 95 -17.21 18.54 6.80
C THR A 95 -18.44 18.81 5.92
N LYS A 96 -18.41 18.41 4.65
CA LYS A 96 -19.47 18.71 3.66
C LYS A 96 -19.72 17.48 2.79
N ASP A 97 -20.98 17.23 2.46
CA ASP A 97 -21.39 16.05 1.68
C ASP A 97 -21.19 16.20 0.17
N THR A 98 -21.11 17.43 -0.34
CA THR A 98 -20.99 17.75 -1.76
C THR A 98 -19.84 18.71 -2.00
N TRP A 99 -18.87 18.32 -2.82
CA TRP A 99 -17.71 19.14 -3.16
C TRP A 99 -17.61 19.41 -4.64
N GLU A 100 -17.13 20.60 -4.99
CA GLU A 100 -16.65 20.89 -6.34
C GLU A 100 -15.13 20.66 -6.39
N LEU A 101 -14.63 20.08 -7.49
CA LEU A 101 -13.21 19.81 -7.65
C LEU A 101 -12.36 21.09 -7.49
N GLY A 102 -12.86 22.24 -7.97
CA GLY A 102 -12.17 23.52 -7.85
C GLY A 102 -12.00 24.00 -6.41
N GLU A 103 -12.90 23.65 -5.48
CA GLU A 103 -12.75 23.99 -4.05
C GLU A 103 -11.52 23.27 -3.45
N LEU A 104 -11.32 22.00 -3.81
CA LEU A 104 -10.16 21.21 -3.38
C LEU A 104 -8.87 21.69 -4.05
N GLU A 105 -8.91 21.99 -5.36
CA GLU A 105 -7.77 22.56 -6.09
C GLU A 105 -7.30 23.88 -5.47
N TYR A 106 -8.24 24.78 -5.17
CA TYR A 106 -7.93 26.08 -4.56
C TYR A 106 -7.32 25.93 -3.17
N LYS A 107 -7.90 25.07 -2.31
CA LYS A 107 -7.38 24.87 -0.96
C LYS A 107 -5.95 24.31 -0.97
N LEU A 108 -5.70 23.31 -1.81
CA LEU A 108 -4.37 22.69 -1.94
C LEU A 108 -3.31 23.67 -2.45
N ALA A 109 -3.65 24.48 -3.46
CA ALA A 109 -2.75 25.49 -3.99
C ALA A 109 -2.51 26.64 -3.01
N PHE A 110 -3.56 27.09 -2.29
CA PHE A 110 -3.47 28.26 -1.42
C PHE A 110 -2.81 27.96 -0.06
N GLU A 111 -3.19 26.86 0.59
CA GLU A 111 -2.69 26.55 1.94
C GLU A 111 -1.37 25.77 1.93
N TYR A 112 -1.15 24.94 0.92
CA TYR A 112 -0.03 24.00 0.89
C TYR A 112 0.89 24.16 -0.33
N ASP A 113 0.60 25.08 -1.26
CA ASP A 113 1.33 25.27 -2.53
C ASP A 113 1.46 23.97 -3.36
N VAL A 114 0.44 23.10 -3.27
CA VAL A 114 0.39 21.80 -3.97
C VAL A 114 -0.58 21.87 -5.14
N ILE A 115 -0.05 21.71 -6.35
CA ILE A 115 -0.83 21.54 -7.58
C ILE A 115 -0.48 20.18 -8.18
N TYR A 116 -1.46 19.28 -8.25
CA TYR A 116 -1.27 18.00 -8.91
C TYR A 116 -1.42 18.13 -10.42
N GLU A 117 -0.55 17.46 -11.17
CA GLU A 117 -0.63 17.43 -12.63
C GLU A 117 -1.89 16.71 -13.15
N SER A 118 -2.39 15.72 -12.38
CA SER A 118 -3.53 14.91 -12.78
C SER A 118 -4.73 15.15 -11.89
N LYS A 119 -5.90 15.35 -12.52
CA LYS A 119 -7.21 15.36 -11.83
C LYS A 119 -7.48 14.08 -11.04
N ARG A 120 -6.87 12.97 -11.43
CA ARG A 120 -6.99 11.69 -10.72
C ARG A 120 -6.47 11.78 -9.29
N SER A 121 -5.37 12.49 -9.07
CA SER A 121 -4.79 12.65 -7.73
C SER A 121 -5.75 13.36 -6.76
N TYR A 122 -6.55 14.30 -7.26
CA TYR A 122 -7.61 14.93 -6.47
C TYR A 122 -8.78 13.99 -6.19
N TYR A 123 -9.16 13.13 -7.15
CA TYR A 123 -10.16 12.10 -6.90
C TYR A 123 -9.71 11.04 -5.91
N ASP A 124 -8.42 10.70 -5.89
CA ASP A 124 -7.85 9.79 -4.90
C ASP A 124 -7.97 10.38 -3.47
N LEU A 125 -7.88 11.71 -3.31
CA LEU A 125 -8.14 12.38 -2.03
C LEU A 125 -9.61 12.31 -1.61
N PHE A 126 -10.54 12.48 -2.55
CA PHE A 126 -11.96 12.29 -2.26
C PHE A 126 -12.28 10.84 -1.87
N ASP A 127 -11.71 9.87 -2.58
CA ASP A 127 -11.87 8.44 -2.26
C ASP A 127 -11.30 8.10 -0.88
N ALA A 128 -10.11 8.61 -0.55
CA ALA A 128 -9.51 8.47 0.77
C ALA A 128 -10.35 9.12 1.89
N ALA A 129 -11.09 10.19 1.59
CA ALA A 129 -12.03 10.81 2.52
C ALA A 129 -13.37 10.04 2.65
N GLY A 130 -13.56 8.97 1.87
CA GLY A 130 -14.81 8.20 1.80
C GLY A 130 -15.90 8.86 0.94
N ILE A 131 -15.55 9.88 0.17
CA ILE A 131 -16.46 10.63 -0.68
C ILE A 131 -16.48 9.98 -2.07
N SER A 132 -17.54 9.23 -2.33
CA SER A 132 -17.79 8.72 -3.68
C SER A 132 -18.11 9.90 -4.60
N TRP A 133 -17.17 10.21 -5.51
CA TRP A 133 -17.40 11.20 -6.57
C TRP A 133 -18.56 10.75 -7.45
N LYS A 134 -19.76 11.26 -7.17
CA LYS A 134 -20.95 11.09 -8.00
C LYS A 134 -21.21 12.43 -8.67
N LYS A 135 -21.33 12.43 -10.00
CA LYS A 135 -21.84 13.59 -10.71
C LYS A 135 -23.20 13.94 -10.10
N THR A 136 -23.32 15.15 -9.55
CA THR A 136 -24.61 15.68 -9.10
C THR A 136 -25.53 15.70 -10.31
N THR A 137 -26.44 14.75 -10.36
CA THR A 137 -27.54 14.80 -11.30
C THR A 137 -28.49 15.85 -10.76
N SER A 138 -28.79 16.88 -11.55
CA SER A 138 -29.78 17.89 -11.19
C SER A 138 -31.04 17.18 -10.71
N LEU A 139 -31.45 17.46 -9.46
CA LEU A 139 -32.70 16.94 -8.92
C LEU A 139 -33.82 17.54 -9.74
N ASN A 140 -34.50 16.72 -10.55
CA ASN A 140 -35.69 17.15 -11.27
C ASN A 140 -36.73 17.63 -10.23
N PRO A 141 -37.12 18.92 -10.21
CA PRO A 141 -38.06 19.44 -9.21
C PRO A 141 -39.43 18.74 -9.23
N LYS A 142 -39.77 18.06 -10.33
CA LYS A 142 -41.00 17.27 -10.49
C LYS A 142 -40.84 15.79 -10.13
N ALA A 143 -39.71 15.38 -9.55
CA ALA A 143 -39.48 14.00 -9.16
C ALA A 143 -40.27 13.66 -7.90
N ASP A 144 -41.42 13.01 -8.09
CA ASP A 144 -42.19 12.40 -7.02
C ASP A 144 -41.41 11.21 -6.42
N LYS A 145 -41.13 11.27 -5.12
CA LYS A 145 -40.35 10.27 -4.37
C LYS A 145 -41.03 8.90 -4.37
N GLU A 146 -42.36 8.85 -4.35
CA GLU A 146 -43.12 7.59 -4.34
C GLU A 146 -43.08 6.91 -5.72
N ALA A 147 -43.28 7.68 -6.80
CA ALA A 147 -43.23 7.15 -8.16
C ALA A 147 -41.84 6.59 -8.52
N VAL A 148 -40.76 7.22 -8.03
CA VAL A 148 -39.39 6.74 -8.22
C VAL A 148 -39.13 5.45 -7.44
N ALA A 149 -39.62 5.35 -6.19
CA ALA A 149 -39.50 4.14 -5.38
C ALA A 149 -40.27 2.95 -5.99
N ALA A 150 -41.50 3.19 -6.47
CA ALA A 150 -42.31 2.19 -7.16
C ALA A 150 -41.61 1.66 -8.43
N LYS A 151 -41.00 2.56 -9.23
CA LYS A 151 -40.23 2.18 -10.42
C LYS A 151 -38.98 1.35 -10.07
N LYS A 152 -38.25 1.71 -9.02
CA LYS A 152 -37.11 0.91 -8.52
C LYS A 152 -37.55 -0.49 -8.11
N ASN A 153 -38.66 -0.63 -7.38
CA ASN A 153 -39.20 -1.94 -7.00
C ASN A 153 -39.65 -2.76 -8.22
N ARG A 154 -40.28 -2.14 -9.22
CA ARG A 154 -40.67 -2.83 -10.46
C ARG A 154 -39.48 -3.38 -11.25
N LEU A 155 -38.35 -2.66 -11.24
CA LEU A 155 -37.15 -3.03 -12.01
C LEU A 155 -36.29 -4.09 -11.32
N LYS A 156 -36.47 -4.36 -10.01
CA LYS A 156 -35.74 -5.41 -9.27
C LYS A 156 -35.93 -6.80 -9.88
N HIS A 157 -37.09 -7.08 -10.47
CA HIS A 157 -37.36 -8.38 -11.11
C HIS A 157 -36.63 -8.54 -12.46
N CYS A 158 -36.35 -7.45 -13.17
CA CYS A 158 -35.69 -7.49 -14.49
C CYS A 158 -34.16 -7.56 -14.41
N TRP A 159 -33.57 -7.24 -13.27
CA TRP A 159 -32.13 -7.26 -13.06
C TRP A 159 -31.75 -8.39 -12.10
N GLN A 160 -31.80 -9.63 -12.57
CA GLN A 160 -31.06 -10.70 -11.91
C GLN A 160 -29.63 -10.69 -12.46
N ALA A 161 -28.66 -10.45 -11.58
CA ALA A 161 -27.25 -10.53 -11.93
C ALA A 161 -26.95 -11.91 -12.52
N THR A 162 -26.44 -11.95 -13.74
CA THR A 162 -25.99 -13.18 -14.38
C THR A 162 -24.95 -13.83 -13.49
N GLN A 163 -25.28 -14.98 -12.89
CA GLN A 163 -24.34 -15.75 -12.07
C GLN A 163 -23.10 -16.06 -12.92
N LYS A 164 -21.95 -15.58 -12.47
CA LYS A 164 -20.66 -15.77 -13.15
C LYS A 164 -20.30 -17.25 -13.05
N LYS A 165 -20.16 -17.91 -14.21
CA LYS A 165 -19.75 -19.32 -14.34
C LYS A 165 -18.26 -19.49 -14.01
#